data_AF-Q71I39-F1
#
_entry.id   AF-Q71I39-F1
#
_cell.length_a   1.000
_cell.length_b   1.000
_cell.length_c   1.000
_cell.angle_alpha   90.00
_cell.angle_beta   90.00
_cell.angle_gamma   90.00
#
_symmetry.space_group_name_H-M   'P 1'
#
loop_
_entity.id
_entity.type
_entity.pdbx_description
1 polymer ?
#
loop_
_entity_poly.entity_id
_entity_poly.type
_entity_poly.pdbx_seq_one_letter_code
_entity_poly.pdbx_strand_id
1 'polypeptide(L)' 'SDGYLADVETILLGHDLLAELGVKNYELHINTLGDSEVRQAYHDALVDYFTPVKDQLSEDSQRRLGKNPL' A
#
# COMPACT_ATOMS: atom_id res chain seq x y z
N SER A 1 -14.06 12.04 14.31
CA SER A 1 -12.61 11.87 14.44
C SER A 1 -12.02 12.44 13.17
N ASP A 2 -11.30 13.55 13.26
CA ASP A 2 -10.74 14.25 12.10
C ASP A 2 -9.39 13.64 11.67
N GLY A 3 -9.32 12.30 11.61
CA GLY A 3 -8.08 11.57 11.32
C GLY A 3 -7.47 11.95 9.97
N TYR A 4 -8.32 12.25 8.98
CA TYR A 4 -7.89 12.67 7.64
C TYR A 4 -7.11 13.99 7.63
N LEU A 5 -7.31 14.88 8.62
CA LEU A 5 -6.54 16.13 8.70
C LEU A 5 -5.07 15.86 9.01
N ALA A 6 -4.78 14.88 9.87
CA ALA A 6 -3.41 14.48 10.20
C ALA A 6 -2.71 13.84 8.99
N ASP A 7 -3.44 13.06 8.18
CA ASP A 7 -2.91 12.52 6.92
C ASP A 7 -2.54 13.64 5.94
N VAL A 8 -3.43 14.63 5.76
CA VAL A 8 -3.17 15.80 4.90
C VAL A 8 -1.97 16.61 5.40
N GLU A 9 -1.89 16.87 6.70
CA GLU A 9 -0.79 17.60 7.31
C GLU A 9 0.54 16.88 7.09
N THR A 10 0.56 15.55 7.23
CA THR A 10 1.76 14.73 6.98
C THR A 10 2.21 14.80 5.52
N ILE A 11 1.26 14.76 4.58
CA ILE A 11 1.56 14.90 3.15
C ILE A 11 2.16 16.28 2.85
N LEU A 12 1.58 17.35 3.41
CA LEU A 12 2.09 18.72 3.23
C LEU A 12 3.47 18.89 3.83
N LEU A 13 3.72 18.34 5.03
CA LEU A 13 5.05 18.36 5.64
C LEU A 13 6.11 17.72 4.74
N GLY A 14 5.80 16.59 4.11
CA GLY A 14 6.68 15.94 3.14
C GLY A 14 6.91 16.80 1.89
N HIS A 15 5.85 17.43 1.37
CA HIS A 15 5.93 18.35 0.23
C HIS A 15 6.87 19.53 0.51
N ASP A 16 6.67 20.20 1.65
CA ASP A 16 7.43 21.37 2.06
C ASP A 16 8.90 21.01 2.30
N LEU A 17 9.18 19.87 2.94
CA LEU A 17 10.55 19.38 3.12
C LEU A 17 11.26 19.14 1.77
N LEU A 18 10.60 18.50 0.82
CA LEU A 18 11.18 18.27 -0.51
C LEU A 18 11.42 19.60 -1.25
N ALA A 19 10.52 20.57 -1.09
CA ALA A 19 10.67 21.91 -1.66
C ALA A 19 11.87 22.66 -1.05
N GLU A 20 12.03 22.63 0.27
CA GLU A 20 13.16 23.24 0.98
C GLU A 20 14.52 22.63 0.57
N LEU A 21 14.54 21.32 0.32
CA LEU A 21 15.72 20.61 -0.18
C LEU A 21 15.98 20.81 -1.68
N GLY A 22 15.09 21.51 -2.38
CA GLY A 22 15.20 21.78 -3.82
C GLY A 22 14.93 20.58 -4.72
N VAL A 23 14.26 19.53 -4.21
CA VAL A 23 13.84 18.38 -5.01
C VAL A 23 12.71 18.81 -5.95
N LYS A 24 12.88 18.51 -7.24
CA LYS A 24 11.92 18.87 -8.30
C LYS A 24 11.46 17.61 -9.03
N ASN A 25 10.32 17.73 -9.71
CA ASN A 25 9.79 16.69 -10.60
C ASN A 25 9.54 15.34 -9.88
N TYR A 26 8.80 15.38 -8.78
CA TYR A 26 8.28 14.17 -8.14
C TYR A 26 6.76 14.09 -8.31
N GLU A 27 6.25 12.88 -8.13
CA GLU A 27 4.83 12.59 -8.17
C GLU A 27 4.39 12.00 -6.82
N LEU A 28 3.26 12.47 -6.31
CA LEU A 28 2.66 11.93 -5.09
C LEU A 28 1.68 10.83 -5.47
N HIS A 29 1.99 9.59 -5.06
CA HIS A 29 1.08 8.45 -5.19
C HIS A 29 0.40 8.20 -3.83
N ILE A 30 -0.92 8.27 -3.80
CA ILE A 30 -1.73 7.99 -2.61
C ILE A 30 -2.47 6.67 -2.81
N ASN A 31 -2.55 5.85 -1.76
CA ASN A 31 -3.35 4.64 -1.74
C ASN A 31 -4.05 4.49 -0.37
N THR A 32 -5.06 3.63 -0.31
CA THR A 32 -5.70 3.20 0.93
C THR A 32 -5.78 1.67 0.97
N LEU A 33 -5.56 1.09 2.15
CA LEU A 33 -5.79 -0.34 2.40
C LEU A 33 -7.20 -0.61 2.94
N GLY A 34 -8.02 0.44 3.09
CA GLY A 34 -9.32 0.36 3.73
C GLY A 34 -9.24 0.13 5.24
N ASP A 35 -10.38 -0.21 5.83
CA ASP A 35 -10.45 -0.68 7.20
C ASP A 35 -10.07 -2.17 7.31
N SER A 36 -10.16 -2.73 8.51
CA SER A 36 -9.81 -4.14 8.76
C SER A 36 -10.68 -5.12 7.97
N GLU A 37 -11.95 -4.79 7.73
CA GLU A 37 -12.90 -5.68 7.04
C GLU A 37 -12.60 -5.70 5.54
N VAL A 38 -12.41 -4.52 4.94
CA VAL A 38 -12.00 -4.38 3.53
C VAL A 38 -10.65 -5.05 3.29
N ARG A 39 -9.70 -4.84 4.20
CA ARG A 39 -8.36 -5.43 4.10
C ARG A 39 -8.40 -6.96 4.17
N GLN A 40 -9.22 -7.52 5.04
CA GLN A 40 -9.38 -8.97 5.14
C GLN A 40 -10.04 -9.54 3.88
N ALA A 41 -11.11 -8.91 3.38
CA ALA A 41 -11.78 -9.35 2.17
C ALA A 41 -10.84 -9.30 0.94
N TYR A 42 -10.02 -8.25 0.83
CA TYR A 42 -9.05 -8.13 -0.25
C TYR A 42 -7.90 -9.13 -0.11
N HIS A 43 -7.43 -9.39 1.11
CA HIS A 43 -6.46 -10.45 1.38
C HIS A 43 -6.95 -11.81 0.87
N ASP A 44 -8.17 -12.21 1.25
CA ASP A 44 -8.73 -13.51 0.89
C ASP A 44 -8.92 -13.64 -0.61
N ALA A 45 -9.38 -12.57 -1.28
CA ALA A 45 -9.49 -12.52 -2.74
C ALA A 45 -8.13 -12.71 -3.45
N LEU A 46 -7.04 -12.12 -2.92
CA LEU A 46 -5.69 -12.32 -3.47
C LEU A 46 -5.21 -13.76 -3.29
N VAL A 47 -5.44 -14.34 -2.10
CA VAL A 47 -5.08 -15.74 -1.84
C VAL A 47 -5.82 -16.67 -2.79
N ASP A 48 -7.14 -16.51 -2.92
CA ASP A 48 -7.97 -17.34 -3.79
C ASP A 48 -7.58 -17.21 -5.27
N TYR A 49 -7.27 -16.00 -5.73
CA TYR A 49 -6.87 -15.76 -7.11
C TYR A 49 -5.51 -16.38 -7.46
N PHE A 50 -4.53 -16.28 -6.56
CA PHE A 50 -3.15 -16.70 -6.84
C PHE A 50 -2.83 -18.15 -6.43
N THR A 51 -3.59 -18.75 -5.52
CA THR A 51 -3.36 -20.14 -5.08
C THR A 51 -3.35 -21.17 -6.23
N PRO A 52 -4.28 -21.12 -7.22
CA PRO A 52 -4.28 -22.07 -8.33
C PRO A 52 -3.05 -22.00 -9.24
N VAL A 53 -2.38 -20.85 -9.28
CA VAL A 53 -1.19 -20.60 -10.11
C VAL A 53 0.10 -20.46 -9.29
N LYS A 54 0.08 -20.87 -8.02
CA LYS A 54 1.18 -20.67 -7.08
C LYS A 54 2.53 -21.16 -7.60
N ASP A 55 2.55 -22.32 -8.26
CA ASP A 55 3.80 -22.92 -8.78
C ASP A 55 4.40 -22.15 -9.98
N GLN A 56 3.64 -21.21 -10.56
CA GLN A 56 4.10 -20.31 -11.62
C GLN A 56 4.64 -18.98 -11.07
N LEU A 57 4.46 -18.73 -9.77
CA LEU A 57 4.92 -17.52 -9.10
C LEU A 57 6.40 -17.64 -8.71
N SER A 58 7.09 -16.49 -8.66
CA SER A 58 8.44 -16.42 -8.11
C SER A 58 8.47 -16.88 -6.65
N GLU A 59 9.62 -17.34 -6.15
CA GLU A 59 9.78 -17.75 -4.74
C GLU A 59 9.39 -16.64 -3.75
N ASP A 60 9.68 -15.38 -4.08
CA ASP A 60 9.26 -14.24 -3.26
C ASP A 60 7.75 -14.09 -3.24
N SER A 61 7.11 -14.17 -4.41
CA SER A 61 5.65 -14.10 -4.54
C SER A 61 4.96 -15.25 -3.79
N GLN A 62 5.48 -16.48 -3.88
CA GLN A 62 4.96 -17.62 -3.12
C GLN A 62 5.10 -17.42 -1.60
N ARG A 63 6.23 -16.84 -1.15
CA ARG A 63 6.45 -16.51 0.27
C ARG A 63 5.50 -15.42 0.75
N ARG A 64 5.29 -14.38 -0.05
CA ARG A 64 4.34 -13.28 0.26
C ARG A 64 2.92 -13.80 0.34
N LEU A 65 2.51 -14.66 -0.60
CA LEU A 65 1.18 -15.28 -0.61
C LEU A 65 0.83 -15.99 0.72
N GLY A 66 1.82 -16.62 1.38
CA GLY A 66 1.62 -17.31 2.66
C GLY A 66 1.84 -16.46 3.91
N LYS A 67 2.30 -15.21 3.81
CA LYS A 67 2.61 -14.35 4.97
C LYS A 67 1.82 -13.04 4.97
N ASN A 68 1.87 -12.31 3.87
CA ASN A 68 1.16 -11.07 3.65
C ASN A 68 1.11 -10.81 2.13
N PRO A 69 0.01 -11.18 1.45
CA PRO A 69 -0.15 -10.97 0.00
C PRO A 69 -0.37 -9.50 -0.39
N LEU A 70 -0.56 -8.60 0.59
CA LEU A 70 -0.66 -7.15 0.39
C LEU A 70 0.71 -6.49 0.15
#